data_AF-A0A1I7JL97-F1
#
_entry.id   AF-A0A1I7JL97-F1
#
_cell.length_a   1.000
_cell.length_b   1.000
_cell.length_c   1.000
_cell.angle_alpha   90.00
_cell.angle_beta   90.00
_cell.angle_gamma   90.00
#
_symmetry.space_group_name_H-M   'P 1'
#
loop_
_entity.id
_entity.type
_entity.pdbx_description
1 polymer ?
#
loop_
_entity_poly.entity_id
_entity_poly.type
_entity_poly.pdbx_seq_one_letter_code
_entity_poly.pdbx_strand_id
1 'polypeptide(L)'
;MSPDQLAFYSGWASIAGHAVSLVTAALVRNVKATIIRLRRRQRLHGLVADLMDICRRGQLRHPQNRAKIASLLRNLPVRPWNKFTPKGRAILAVHRALEHRVASELMEALADLASYDTEDL
;
A
#
# COMPACT_ATOMS: atom_id res chain seq x y z
N MET A 1 35.69 0.56 -44.89
CA MET A 1 35.47 0.66 -43.43
C MET A 1 36.62 -0.08 -42.77
N SER A 2 37.42 0.58 -41.94
CA SER A 2 38.60 -0.08 -41.34
C SER A 2 38.17 -0.97 -40.16
N PRO A 3 38.90 -2.06 -39.87
CA PRO A 3 38.61 -2.94 -38.73
C PRO A 3 38.55 -2.19 -37.39
N ASP A 4 39.34 -1.12 -37.22
CA ASP A 4 39.33 -0.26 -36.03
C ASP A 4 38.02 0.51 -35.86
N GLN A 5 37.43 0.98 -36.97
CA GLN A 5 36.11 1.62 -36.95
C GLN A 5 35.03 0.62 -36.55
N LEU A 6 35.10 -0.61 -37.06
CA LEU A 6 34.16 -1.69 -36.75
C LEU A 6 34.21 -2.12 -35.27
N ALA A 7 35.41 -2.22 -34.69
CA ALA A 7 35.60 -2.50 -33.27
C ALA A 7 35.05 -1.37 -32.36
N PHE A 8 35.26 -0.11 -32.77
CA PHE A 8 34.73 1.04 -32.05
C PHE A 8 33.19 1.06 -32.04
N TYR A 9 32.55 0.94 -33.20
CA TYR A 9 31.08 0.95 -33.30
C TYR A 9 30.42 -0.24 -32.60
N SER A 10 31.02 -1.44 -32.69
CA SER A 10 30.49 -2.63 -32.01
C SER A 10 30.59 -2.54 -30.49
N GLY A 11 31.66 -1.95 -29.94
CA GLY A 11 31.79 -1.68 -28.51
C GLY A 11 30.71 -0.72 -27.99
N TRP A 12 30.47 0.39 -28.70
CA TRP A 12 29.40 1.32 -28.36
C TRP A 12 28.00 0.72 -28.51
N ALA A 13 27.77 -0.13 -29.52
CA ALA A 13 26.51 -0.84 -29.69
C ALA A 13 26.22 -1.78 -28.51
N SER A 14 27.24 -2.48 -28.00
CA SER A 14 27.10 -3.34 -26.82
C SER A 14 26.77 -2.53 -25.55
N ILE A 15 27.48 -1.42 -25.31
CA ILE A 15 27.22 -0.53 -24.16
C ILE A 15 25.79 0.03 -24.22
N ALA A 16 25.38 0.53 -25.40
CA ALA A 16 24.03 1.05 -25.61
C ALA A 16 22.96 -0.03 -25.39
N GLY A 17 23.17 -1.26 -25.90
CA GLY A 17 22.27 -2.39 -25.69
C GLY A 17 22.11 -2.77 -24.22
N HIS A 18 23.20 -2.75 -23.45
CA HIS A 18 23.15 -3.00 -22.00
C HIS A 18 22.43 -1.88 -21.24
N ALA A 19 22.68 -0.62 -21.59
CA ALA A 19 21.98 0.52 -20.99
C ALA A 19 20.46 0.44 -21.22
N VAL A 20 20.02 0.16 -22.45
CA VAL A 20 18.60 -0.03 -22.78
C VAL A 20 18.00 -1.21 -22.00
N SER A 21 18.75 -2.30 -21.86
CA SER A 21 18.31 -3.47 -21.09
C SER A 21 18.12 -3.14 -19.60
N LEU A 22 19.04 -2.37 -19.00
CA LEU A 22 18.92 -1.93 -17.61
C LEU A 22 17.73 -0.98 -17.40
N VAL A 23 17.54 -0.02 -18.30
CA VAL A 23 16.39 0.90 -18.26
C VAL A 23 15.07 0.14 -18.37
N THR A 24 14.99 -0.80 -19.31
CA THR A 24 13.81 -1.65 -19.49
C THR A 24 13.52 -2.47 -18.23
N ALA A 25 14.55 -3.08 -17.63
CA ALA A 25 14.40 -3.83 -16.39
C ALA A 25 13.95 -2.95 -15.21
N ALA A 26 14.48 -1.73 -15.10
CA ALA A 26 14.08 -0.76 -14.07
C ALA A 26 12.61 -0.34 -14.24
N LEU A 27 12.18 -0.07 -15.48
CA LEU A 27 10.79 0.26 -15.81
C LEU A 27 9.85 -0.88 -15.42
N VAL A 28 10.16 -2.12 -15.78
CA VAL A 28 9.34 -3.29 -15.41
C VAL A 28 9.24 -3.45 -13.89
N ARG A 29 10.34 -3.25 -13.16
CA ARG A 29 10.33 -3.27 -11.68
C ARG A 29 9.45 -2.17 -11.11
N ASN A 30 9.53 -0.96 -11.66
CA ASN A 30 8.70 0.17 -11.23
C ASN A 30 7.21 -0.09 -11.47
N VAL A 31 6.84 -0.53 -12.67
CA VAL A 31 5.45 -0.89 -13.01
C VAL A 31 4.92 -1.98 -12.08
N LYS A 32 5.71 -3.05 -11.83
CA LYS A 32 5.32 -4.10 -10.87
C LYS A 32 5.11 -3.55 -9.46
N ALA A 33 6.00 -2.68 -8.98
CA ALA A 33 5.86 -2.06 -7.67
C ALA A 33 4.58 -1.21 -7.58
N THR A 34 4.28 -0.42 -8.61
CA THR A 34 3.06 0.40 -8.71
C THR A 34 1.80 -0.48 -8.71
N ILE A 35 1.77 -1.55 -9.51
CA ILE A 35 0.62 -2.48 -9.54
C ILE A 35 0.41 -3.13 -8.17
N ILE A 36 1.48 -3.57 -7.50
CA ILE A 36 1.39 -4.15 -6.15
C ILE A 36 0.86 -3.12 -5.15
N ARG A 37 1.33 -1.87 -5.23
CA ARG A 37 0.86 -0.78 -4.38
C ARG A 37 -0.63 -0.51 -4.60
N LEU A 38 -1.07 -0.40 -5.85
CA LEU A 38 -2.49 -0.21 -6.20
C LEU A 38 -3.37 -1.36 -5.69
N ARG A 39 -2.95 -2.62 -5.89
CA ARG A 39 -3.69 -3.79 -5.39
C ARG A 39 -3.75 -3.85 -3.86
N ARG A 40 -2.72 -3.38 -3.15
CA ARG A 40 -2.73 -3.29 -1.69
C ARG A 40 -3.71 -2.20 -1.23
N ARG A 41 -3.69 -1.04 -1.88
CA ARG A 41 -4.60 0.07 -1.61
C ARG A 41 -6.06 -0.31 -1.84
N GLN A 42 -6.39 -0.92 -2.98
CA GLN A 42 -7.74 -1.40 -3.28
C GLN A 42 -8.25 -2.41 -2.23
N ARG A 43 -7.39 -3.34 -1.79
CA ARG A 43 -7.74 -4.28 -0.72
C ARG A 43 -8.01 -3.58 0.61
N LEU A 44 -7.19 -2.59 0.97
CA LEU A 44 -7.40 -1.83 2.19
C LEU A 44 -8.73 -1.05 2.14
N HIS A 45 -9.01 -0.34 1.05
CA HIS A 45 -10.30 0.36 0.87
C HIS A 45 -11.49 -0.59 0.98
N GLY A 46 -11.42 -1.77 0.37
CA GLY A 46 -12.47 -2.79 0.50
C GLY A 46 -12.67 -3.23 1.95
N LEU A 47 -11.59 -3.48 2.70
CA LEU A 47 -11.66 -3.85 4.12
C LEU A 47 -12.23 -2.71 5.00
N VAL A 48 -11.84 -1.47 4.72
CA VAL A 48 -12.36 -0.29 5.43
C VAL A 48 -13.86 -0.14 5.19
N ALA A 49 -14.31 -0.22 3.94
CA ALA A 49 -15.72 -0.14 3.59
C ALA A 49 -16.55 -1.25 4.24
N ASP A 50 -16.07 -2.50 4.18
CA ASP A 50 -16.69 -3.65 4.83
C ASP A 50 -16.83 -3.45 6.34
N LEU A 51 -15.79 -2.92 7.00
CA LEU A 51 -15.82 -2.70 8.45
C LEU A 51 -16.70 -1.53 8.84
N MET A 52 -16.78 -0.47 8.03
CA MET A 52 -17.76 0.60 8.23
C MET A 52 -19.20 0.06 8.17
N ASP A 53 -19.50 -0.83 7.22
CA ASP A 53 -20.82 -1.48 7.14
C ASP A 53 -21.10 -2.39 8.35
N ILE A 54 -20.11 -3.18 8.79
CA ILE A 54 -20.21 -3.99 10.02
C ILE A 54 -20.49 -3.12 11.25
N CYS A 55 -19.85 -1.96 11.36
CA CYS A 55 -20.07 -1.01 12.45
C CYS A 55 -21.49 -0.43 12.39
N ARG A 56 -21.96 -0.01 11.20
CA ARG A 56 -23.34 0.49 11.01
C ARG A 56 -24.40 -0.55 11.38
N ARG A 57 -24.14 -1.83 11.10
CA ARG A 57 -25.03 -2.94 11.47
C ARG A 57 -24.93 -3.35 12.95
N GLY A 58 -24.03 -2.74 13.73
CA GLY A 58 -23.79 -3.11 15.12
C GLY A 58 -23.16 -4.50 15.30
N GLN A 59 -22.59 -5.08 14.25
CA GLN A 59 -22.11 -6.47 14.23
C GLN A 59 -20.61 -6.62 14.53
N LEU A 60 -19.97 -5.58 15.07
CA LEU A 60 -18.53 -5.57 15.33
C LEU A 60 -18.08 -6.73 16.24
N ARG A 61 -18.95 -7.16 17.16
CA ARG A 61 -18.66 -8.24 18.12
C ARG A 61 -18.94 -9.64 17.55
N HIS A 62 -19.54 -9.73 16.36
CA HIS A 62 -19.94 -11.00 15.79
C HIS A 62 -18.72 -11.88 15.45
N PRO A 63 -18.69 -13.18 15.82
CA PRO A 63 -17.53 -14.04 15.60
C PRO A 63 -17.09 -14.12 14.14
N GLN A 64 -18.05 -14.08 13.21
CA GLN A 64 -17.79 -14.14 11.76
C GLN A 64 -16.97 -12.94 11.27
N ASN A 65 -17.02 -11.80 11.97
CA ASN A 65 -16.30 -10.59 11.58
C ASN A 65 -14.86 -10.54 12.12
N ARG A 66 -14.48 -11.46 13.02
CA ARG A 66 -13.11 -11.51 13.58
C ARG A 66 -12.04 -11.71 12.51
N ALA A 67 -12.33 -12.52 11.48
CA ALA A 67 -11.41 -12.74 10.37
C ALA A 67 -11.17 -11.45 9.56
N LYS A 68 -12.22 -10.65 9.33
CA LYS A 68 -12.12 -9.36 8.64
C LYS A 68 -11.34 -8.34 9.47
N ILE A 69 -11.59 -8.26 10.78
CA ILE A 69 -10.83 -7.41 11.69
C ILE A 69 -9.35 -7.80 11.70
N ALA A 70 -9.03 -9.10 11.82
CA ALA A 70 -7.65 -9.58 11.78
C ALA A 70 -6.98 -9.28 10.43
N SER A 71 -7.72 -9.38 9.33
CA SER A 71 -7.24 -8.99 7.99
C SER A 71 -6.88 -7.51 7.91
N LEU A 72 -7.71 -6.62 8.48
CA LEU A 72 -7.42 -5.19 8.55
C LEU A 72 -6.13 -4.92 9.35
N LEU A 73 -6.00 -5.50 10.54
CA LEU A 73 -4.84 -5.31 11.41
C LEU A 73 -3.53 -5.75 10.73
N ARG A 74 -3.55 -6.83 9.95
CA ARG A 74 -2.39 -7.29 9.16
C ARG A 74 -2.00 -6.31 8.06
N ASN A 75 -2.96 -5.59 7.48
CA ASN A 75 -2.70 -4.57 6.46
C ASN A 75 -2.32 -3.21 7.06
N LEU A 76 -2.58 -2.99 8.35
CA LEU A 76 -2.25 -1.77 9.09
C LEU A 76 -1.24 -2.05 10.21
N PRO A 77 0.02 -2.38 9.89
CA PRO A 77 1.01 -2.66 10.90
C PRO A 77 1.31 -1.42 11.76
N VAL A 78 1.28 -1.60 13.08
CA VAL A 78 1.74 -0.57 14.01
C VAL A 78 3.26 -0.52 13.96
N ARG A 79 3.79 0.66 13.67
CA ARG A 79 5.23 0.94 13.62
C ARG A 79 5.57 2.02 14.66
N PRO A 80 6.80 2.01 15.24
CA PRO A 80 7.19 3.00 16.25
C PRO A 80 7.04 4.45 15.80
N TRP A 81 7.19 4.70 14.49
CA TRP A 81 7.07 6.03 13.91
C TRP A 81 5.65 6.45 13.57
N ASN A 82 4.66 5.58 13.73
CA ASN A 82 3.26 5.93 13.44
C ASN A 82 2.77 7.10 14.29
N LYS A 83 3.32 7.30 15.48
CA LYS A 83 2.98 8.45 16.35
C LYS A 83 3.39 9.81 15.75
N PHE A 84 4.34 9.83 14.82
CA PHE A 84 4.89 11.06 14.26
C PHE A 84 4.22 11.52 12.96
N THR A 85 3.45 10.66 12.30
CA THR A 85 2.73 11.02 11.06
C THR A 85 1.23 11.09 11.30
N PRO A 86 0.49 11.99 10.61
CA PRO A 86 -0.98 12.05 10.70
C PRO A 86 -1.63 10.70 10.35
N LYS A 87 -1.22 10.09 9.22
CA LYS A 87 -1.64 8.74 8.80
C LYS A 87 -1.33 7.67 9.84
N GLY A 88 -0.15 7.71 10.45
CA GLY A 88 0.23 6.76 11.50
C GLY A 88 -0.61 6.91 12.77
N ARG A 89 -0.99 8.14 13.13
CA ARG A 89 -1.92 8.40 14.24
C ARG A 89 -3.31 7.85 13.95
N ALA A 90 -3.81 7.97 12.73
CA ALA A 90 -5.07 7.33 12.30
C ALA A 90 -4.99 5.79 12.43
N ILE A 91 -3.87 5.17 12.02
CA ILE A 91 -3.65 3.73 12.22
C ILE A 91 -3.71 3.35 13.70
N LEU A 92 -3.05 4.13 14.57
CA LEU A 92 -3.09 3.88 16.02
C LEU A 92 -4.50 4.04 16.59
N ALA A 93 -5.28 5.03 16.12
CA ALA A 93 -6.66 5.23 16.51
C ALA A 93 -7.54 4.02 16.14
N VAL A 94 -7.38 3.48 14.92
CA VAL A 94 -8.09 2.26 14.48
C VAL A 94 -7.78 1.07 15.40
N HIS A 95 -6.50 0.87 15.76
CA HIS A 95 -6.11 -0.21 16.67
C HIS A 95 -6.73 -0.04 18.07
N ARG A 96 -6.70 1.18 18.62
CA ARG A 96 -7.33 1.48 19.92
C ARG A 96 -8.84 1.28 19.90
N ALA A 97 -9.52 1.77 18.86
CA ALA A 97 -10.98 1.63 18.74
C ALA A 97 -11.41 0.16 18.62
N LEU A 98 -10.59 -0.67 17.95
CA LEU A 98 -10.80 -2.12 17.88
C LEU A 98 -10.58 -2.82 19.24
N GLU A 99 -9.59 -2.37 20.02
CA GLU A 99 -9.32 -2.88 21.36
C GLU A 99 -10.46 -2.56 22.33
N HIS A 100 -10.96 -1.32 22.32
CA HIS A 100 -12.10 -0.88 23.14
C HIS A 100 -13.47 -1.34 22.61
N ARG A 101 -13.51 -1.87 21.38
CA ARG A 101 -14.74 -2.35 20.69
C ARG A 101 -15.84 -1.30 20.63
N VAL A 102 -15.46 -0.04 20.48
CA VAL A 102 -16.38 1.09 20.34
C VAL A 102 -16.59 1.36 18.85
N ALA A 103 -17.82 1.12 18.37
CA ALA A 103 -18.13 1.20 16.95
C ALA A 103 -18.06 2.63 16.39
N SER A 104 -18.47 3.64 17.18
CA SER A 104 -18.41 5.05 16.78
C SER A 104 -16.97 5.53 16.57
N GLU A 105 -16.11 5.27 17.56
CA GLU A 105 -14.67 5.60 17.48
C GLU A 105 -13.99 4.89 16.31
N LEU A 106 -14.38 3.64 16.05
CA LEU A 106 -13.82 2.89 14.93
C LEU A 106 -14.26 3.47 13.59
N MET A 107 -15.51 3.90 13.46
CA MET A 107 -16.00 4.53 12.24
C MET A 107 -15.28 5.85 11.96
N GLU A 108 -15.06 6.68 12.98
CA GLU A 108 -14.32 7.93 12.85
C GLU A 108 -12.86 7.67 12.46
N ALA A 109 -12.19 6.75 13.16
CA ALA A 109 -10.81 6.38 12.85
C ALA A 109 -10.64 5.77 11.44
N LEU A 110 -11.64 5.00 10.97
CA LEU A 110 -11.66 4.45 9.61
C LEU A 110 -11.90 5.54 8.55
N ALA A 111 -12.75 6.53 8.84
CA ALA A 111 -12.98 7.67 7.97
C ALA A 111 -11.72 8.55 7.84
N ASP A 112 -11.06 8.83 8.97
CA ASP A 112 -9.77 9.53 9.01
C ASP A 112 -8.69 8.76 8.25
N LEU A 113 -8.64 7.44 8.40
CA LEU A 113 -7.67 6.64 7.65
C LEU A 113 -7.93 6.69 6.14
N ALA A 114 -9.20 6.73 5.73
CA ALA A 114 -9.59 6.79 4.32
C ALA A 114 -9.24 8.14 3.67
N SER A 115 -9.24 9.25 4.42
CA SER A 115 -8.89 10.58 3.90
C SER A 115 -7.39 10.72 3.57
N TYR A 116 -6.52 10.00 4.28
CA TYR A 116 -5.07 10.01 4.01
C TYR A 116 -4.63 9.12 2.84
N ASP A 117 -5.53 8.32 2.24
CA ASP A 117 -5.18 7.57 1.04
C ASP A 117 -5.30 8.42 -0.23
N THR A 118 -6.04 9.54 -0.20
CA THR A 118 -6.14 10.46 -1.35
C THR A 118 -4.93 11.37 -1.56
N GLU A 119 -4.09 11.59 -0.55
CA GLU A 119 -3.02 12.62 -0.58
C GLU A 119 -1.62 12.12 -1.03
N ASP A 120 -1.40 10.81 -1.15
CA ASP A 120 -0.07 10.23 -1.49
C ASP A 120 0.16 10.09 -3.03
N LEU A 121 -0.15 11.13 -3.83
CA LEU A 121 0.07 11.18 -5.29
C LEU A 121 1.35 11.95 -5.68
#